data_AF-A0A850MSS8-F1
#
_entry.id   AF-A0A850MSS8-F1
#
_cell.length_a   1.000
_cell.length_b   1.000
_cell.length_c   1.000
_cell.angle_alpha   90.00
_cell.angle_beta   90.00
_cell.angle_gamma   90.00
#
_symmetry.space_group_name_H-M   'P 1'
#
loop_
_entity.id
_entity.type
_entity.pdbx_description
1 polymer ?
#
loop_
_entity_poly.entity_id
_entity_poly.type
_entity_poly.pdbx_seq_one_letter_code
_entity_poly.pdbx_strand_id
1 'polypeptide(L)'
;MNEFEIFHLIYLIMISAISVIFIVHSILTRKKLTIKEATFNDYFREWLEHHDVKTPIEEIKGPLPPYLKSFFFAGKWYARLGINANKVSILGVIWGLWALECWFLGHTWIVLGVLFLILSGSTDSIDGVVAYLTDTETDLGAYYDAILDKFGDILWVLGPIYFIFTNSTAQATYSNFLLITITVIGLMGLLLAIIQEYCRARQQGLGLTETKPVIGERISRLGMFIIIYSCIGFSDLFTLLNPSPGFQNVNIWMHIYIIPICFIVLLIFSIISIIQLNRHAVKYLK
;
A
#
# COMPACT_ATOMS: atom_id res chain seq x y z
N MET A 1 4.49 -22.89 -24.54
CA MET A 1 4.55 -22.20 -23.25
C MET A 1 4.83 -23.22 -22.16
N ASN A 2 5.69 -22.89 -21.19
CA ASN A 2 5.85 -23.70 -19.98
C ASN A 2 4.71 -23.41 -18.97
N GLU A 3 4.59 -24.21 -17.91
CA GLU A 3 3.52 -24.05 -16.90
C GLU A 3 3.52 -22.66 -16.26
N PHE A 4 4.71 -22.08 -16.06
CA PHE A 4 4.91 -20.75 -15.51
C PHE A 4 4.31 -19.66 -16.42
N GLU A 5 4.62 -19.68 -17.72
CA GLU A 5 4.07 -18.76 -18.71
C GLU A 5 2.54 -18.89 -18.84
N ILE A 6 2.00 -20.11 -18.72
CA ILE A 6 0.55 -20.36 -18.73
C ILE A 6 -0.10 -19.71 -17.50
N PHE A 7 0.48 -19.91 -16.32
CA PHE A 7 -0.02 -19.30 -15.08
C PHE A 7 -0.04 -17.77 -15.17
N HIS A 8 1.05 -17.17 -15.65
CA HIS A 8 1.13 -15.72 -15.87
C HIS A 8 0.08 -15.21 -16.85
N LEU A 9 -0.08 -15.89 -17.98
CA LEU A 9 -1.11 -15.51 -18.95
C LEU A 9 -2.51 -15.58 -18.35
N ILE A 10 -2.81 -16.63 -17.56
CA ILE A 10 -4.09 -16.78 -16.86
C ILE A 10 -4.29 -15.63 -15.86
N TYR A 11 -3.28 -15.30 -15.06
CA TYR A 11 -3.35 -14.21 -14.09
C TYR A 11 -3.55 -12.87 -14.79
N LEU A 12 -2.81 -12.58 -15.87
CA LEU A 12 -2.96 -11.36 -16.67
C LEU A 12 -4.36 -11.23 -17.28
N ILE A 13 -4.90 -12.32 -17.84
CA ILE A 13 -6.28 -12.37 -18.36
C ILE A 13 -7.27 -12.11 -17.22
N MET A 14 -7.07 -12.72 -16.06
CA MET A 14 -7.94 -12.56 -14.89
C MET A 14 -7.94 -11.11 -14.39
N ILE A 15 -6.78 -10.49 -14.14
CA ILE A 15 -6.73 -9.10 -13.66
C ILE A 15 -7.27 -8.11 -14.70
N SER A 16 -7.07 -8.38 -15.99
CA SER A 16 -7.62 -7.58 -17.08
C SER A 16 -9.15 -7.70 -17.11
N ALA A 17 -9.69 -8.91 -16.98
CA ALA A 17 -11.12 -9.15 -16.90
C ALA A 17 -11.74 -8.48 -15.67
N ILE A 18 -11.12 -8.62 -14.49
CA ILE A 18 -11.56 -7.94 -13.26
C ILE A 18 -11.57 -6.42 -13.46
N SER A 19 -10.52 -5.86 -14.06
CA SER A 19 -10.41 -4.42 -14.33
C SER A 19 -11.52 -3.94 -15.28
N VAL A 20 -11.77 -4.67 -16.37
CA VAL A 20 -12.84 -4.34 -17.33
C VAL A 20 -14.22 -4.44 -16.68
N ILE A 21 -14.50 -5.54 -15.97
CA ILE A 21 -15.75 -5.74 -15.25
C ILE A 21 -15.97 -4.61 -14.25
N PHE A 22 -14.94 -4.26 -13.47
CA PHE A 22 -15.02 -3.18 -12.50
C PHE A 22 -15.29 -1.82 -13.15
N ILE A 23 -14.60 -1.49 -14.26
CA ILE A 23 -14.80 -0.22 -14.98
C ILE A 23 -16.22 -0.17 -15.55
N VAL A 24 -16.65 -1.22 -16.26
CA VAL A 24 -17.99 -1.30 -16.86
C VAL A 24 -19.05 -1.20 -15.77
N HIS A 25 -18.93 -1.98 -14.70
CA HIS A 25 -19.84 -1.93 -13.57
C HIS A 25 -19.88 -0.54 -12.92
N SER A 26 -18.71 0.08 -12.72
CA SER A 26 -18.61 1.41 -12.12
C SER A 26 -19.29 2.48 -12.96
N ILE A 27 -19.17 2.41 -14.29
CA ILE A 27 -19.84 3.31 -15.24
C ILE A 27 -21.35 3.06 -15.24
N LEU A 28 -21.79 1.80 -15.32
CA LEU A 28 -23.21 1.45 -15.40
C LEU A 28 -23.97 1.75 -14.10
N THR A 29 -23.30 1.67 -12.95
CA THR A 29 -23.90 1.91 -11.63
C THR A 29 -23.55 3.28 -11.04
N ARG A 30 -22.96 4.19 -11.84
CA ARG A 30 -22.65 5.54 -11.35
C ARG A 30 -23.95 6.28 -11.03
N LYS A 31 -23.98 6.93 -9.88
CA LYS A 31 -25.08 7.81 -9.49
C LYS A 31 -24.54 9.23 -9.43
N LYS A 32 -25.39 10.20 -9.75
CA LYS A 32 -25.05 11.60 -9.48
C LYS A 32 -24.94 11.77 -7.97
N LEU A 33 -23.73 12.04 -7.49
CA LEU A 33 -23.48 12.28 -6.07
C LEU A 33 -23.77 13.75 -5.76
N THR A 34 -24.34 14.00 -4.58
CA THR A 34 -24.38 15.35 -4.02
C THR A 34 -22.97 15.65 -3.50
N ILE A 35 -22.36 16.73 -3.99
CA ILE A 35 -20.97 17.08 -3.64
C ILE A 35 -21.04 18.43 -2.94
N LYS A 36 -20.59 18.51 -1.69
CA LYS A 36 -20.52 19.78 -0.98
C LYS A 36 -19.47 20.71 -1.58
N GLU A 37 -19.73 22.01 -1.58
CA GLU A 37 -18.77 23.02 -2.02
C GLU A 37 -17.70 23.25 -0.93
N ALA A 38 -16.83 22.28 -0.72
CA ALA A 38 -15.68 22.41 0.15
C ALA A 38 -14.42 22.85 -0.62
N THR A 39 -13.61 23.68 0.03
CA THR A 39 -12.24 23.99 -0.39
C THR A 39 -11.26 22.97 0.19
N PHE A 40 -10.03 22.97 -0.31
CA PHE A 40 -8.96 22.16 0.27
C PHE A 40 -8.69 22.53 1.74
N ASN A 41 -8.85 23.82 2.10
CA ASN A 41 -8.62 24.26 3.47
C ASN A 41 -9.69 23.71 4.41
N ASP A 42 -10.95 23.63 3.98
CA ASP A 42 -12.05 23.05 4.77
C ASP A 42 -11.79 21.57 5.05
N TYR A 43 -11.45 20.81 4.00
CA TYR A 43 -11.03 19.41 4.14
C TYR A 43 -9.82 19.26 5.07
N PHE A 44 -8.82 20.13 4.92
CA PHE A 44 -7.61 20.05 5.73
C PHE A 44 -7.90 20.30 7.22
N ARG A 45 -8.84 21.20 7.56
CA ARG A 45 -9.29 21.40 8.95
C ARG A 45 -9.83 20.11 9.53
N GLU A 46 -10.75 19.49 8.80
CA GLU A 46 -11.42 18.29 9.24
C GLU A 46 -10.46 17.09 9.33
N TRP A 47 -9.51 16.99 8.39
CA TRP A 47 -8.46 15.99 8.44
C TRP A 47 -7.59 16.13 9.69
N LEU A 48 -7.23 17.35 10.10
CA LEU A 48 -6.46 17.59 11.34
C LEU A 48 -7.23 17.19 12.59
N GLU A 49 -8.52 17.51 12.64
CA GLU A 49 -9.41 17.12 13.74
C GLU A 49 -9.48 15.60 13.90
N HIS A 50 -9.63 14.87 12.78
CA HIS A 50 -9.64 13.40 12.77
C HIS A 50 -8.31 12.76 13.19
N HIS A 51 -7.19 13.48 13.08
CA HIS A 51 -5.86 12.99 13.47
C HIS A 51 -5.43 13.49 14.86
N ASP A 52 -6.39 13.95 15.69
CA ASP A 52 -6.16 14.50 17.03
C ASP A 52 -5.15 15.66 17.07
N VAL A 53 -4.96 16.36 15.94
CA VAL A 53 -4.06 17.51 15.87
C VAL A 53 -4.81 18.75 16.36
N LYS A 54 -4.71 19.01 17.67
CA LYS A 54 -5.37 20.13 18.35
C LYS A 54 -4.72 21.50 18.08
N THR A 55 -3.70 21.57 17.24
CA THR A 55 -2.97 22.81 16.94
C THR A 55 -3.79 23.66 15.98
N PRO A 56 -4.03 24.96 16.28
CA PRO A 56 -4.69 25.87 15.33
C PRO A 56 -3.96 25.90 13.99
N ILE A 57 -4.70 25.94 12.88
CA ILE A 57 -4.13 25.89 11.51
C ILE A 57 -3.14 27.02 11.27
N GLU A 58 -3.42 28.19 11.83
CA GLU A 58 -2.57 29.38 11.76
C GLU A 58 -1.19 29.16 12.44
N GLU A 59 -1.11 28.19 13.36
CA GLU A 59 0.09 27.83 14.12
C GLU A 59 0.83 26.62 13.54
N ILE A 60 0.27 25.92 12.55
CA ILE A 60 0.92 24.78 11.88
C ILE A 60 2.10 25.32 11.03
N LYS A 61 3.30 25.23 11.60
CA LYS A 61 4.54 25.61 10.93
C LYS A 61 5.04 24.46 10.05
N GLY A 62 5.05 24.67 8.74
CA GLY A 62 5.68 23.77 7.76
C GLY A 62 4.95 23.74 6.43
N PRO A 63 5.59 23.26 5.35
CA PRO A 63 4.87 23.00 4.11
C PRO A 63 3.81 21.92 4.37
N LEU A 64 2.56 22.21 3.97
CA LEU A 64 1.51 21.20 3.86
C LEU A 64 2.06 19.97 3.15
N PRO A 65 1.72 18.74 3.57
CA PRO A 65 2.11 17.56 2.83
C PRO A 65 1.56 17.70 1.40
N PRO A 66 2.42 17.87 0.38
CA PRO A 66 1.98 18.29 -0.96
C PRO A 66 1.05 17.25 -1.62
N TYR A 67 1.12 16.01 -1.14
CA TYR A 67 0.25 14.92 -1.56
C TYR A 67 -1.22 15.11 -1.13
N LEU A 68 -1.52 15.69 0.04
CA LEU A 68 -2.91 15.86 0.52
C LEU A 68 -3.73 16.72 -0.43
N LYS A 69 -3.11 17.78 -0.96
CA LYS A 69 -3.74 18.64 -1.96
C LYS A 69 -4.05 17.88 -3.24
N SER A 70 -3.13 17.01 -3.66
CA SER A 70 -3.30 16.16 -4.85
C SER A 70 -4.43 15.16 -4.65
N PHE A 71 -4.51 14.52 -3.48
CA PHE A 71 -5.57 13.58 -3.12
C PHE A 71 -6.93 14.27 -3.04
N PHE A 72 -6.99 15.49 -2.49
CA PHE A 72 -8.22 16.28 -2.47
C PHE A 72 -8.79 16.52 -3.88
N PHE A 73 -7.94 16.95 -4.82
CA PHE A 73 -8.38 17.18 -6.19
C PHE A 73 -8.74 15.88 -6.92
N ALA A 74 -8.01 14.80 -6.67
CA ALA A 74 -8.34 13.48 -7.21
C ALA A 74 -9.69 12.98 -6.69
N GLY A 75 -9.95 13.06 -5.39
CA GLY A 75 -11.23 12.67 -4.79
C GLY A 75 -12.38 13.52 -5.31
N LYS A 76 -12.18 14.85 -5.43
CA LYS A 76 -13.16 15.74 -6.07
C LYS A 76 -13.46 15.35 -7.51
N TRP A 77 -12.46 14.88 -8.26
CA TRP A 77 -12.64 14.38 -9.61
C TRP A 77 -13.44 13.07 -9.64
N TYR A 78 -13.11 12.09 -8.80
CA TYR A 78 -13.89 10.84 -8.67
C TYR A 78 -15.34 11.09 -8.26
N ALA A 79 -15.58 11.96 -7.27
CA ALA A 79 -16.92 12.33 -6.84
C ALA A 79 -17.73 12.95 -8.00
N ARG A 80 -17.12 13.83 -8.81
CA ARG A 80 -17.75 14.42 -10.01
C ARG A 80 -18.08 13.39 -11.09
N LEU A 81 -17.32 12.31 -11.18
CA LEU A 81 -17.61 11.18 -12.08
C LEU A 81 -18.75 10.27 -11.56
N GLY A 82 -19.25 10.51 -10.35
CA GLY A 82 -20.28 9.68 -9.72
C GLY A 82 -19.74 8.36 -9.17
N ILE A 83 -18.43 8.29 -8.90
CA ILE A 83 -17.74 7.15 -8.30
C ILE A 83 -17.71 7.39 -6.79
N ASN A 84 -18.26 6.45 -6.02
CA ASN A 84 -18.32 6.54 -4.55
C ASN A 84 -17.02 6.05 -3.90
N ALA A 85 -16.86 6.33 -2.59
CA ALA A 85 -15.67 5.97 -1.82
C ALA A 85 -15.34 4.47 -1.92
N ASN A 86 -16.30 3.57 -1.66
CA ASN A 86 -16.07 2.13 -1.72
C ASN A 86 -15.53 1.63 -3.08
N LYS A 87 -15.98 2.22 -4.21
CA LYS A 87 -15.42 1.89 -5.53
C LYS A 87 -13.96 2.34 -5.62
N VAL A 88 -13.61 3.50 -5.08
CA VAL A 88 -12.21 3.97 -5.03
C VAL A 88 -11.35 3.05 -4.16
N SER A 89 -11.85 2.56 -3.02
CA SER A 89 -11.15 1.57 -2.19
C SER A 89 -10.90 0.25 -2.95
N ILE A 90 -11.90 -0.26 -3.68
CA ILE A 90 -11.76 -1.46 -4.52
C ILE A 90 -10.73 -1.23 -5.64
N LEU A 91 -10.71 -0.04 -6.24
CA LEU A 91 -9.73 0.33 -7.25
C LEU A 91 -8.30 0.27 -6.69
N GLY A 92 -8.10 0.59 -5.41
CA GLY A 92 -6.83 0.40 -4.70
C GLY A 92 -6.31 -1.04 -4.73
N VAL A 93 -7.21 -2.01 -4.51
CA VAL A 93 -6.87 -3.45 -4.59
C VAL A 93 -6.54 -3.85 -6.03
N ILE A 94 -7.28 -3.33 -7.01
CA ILE A 94 -7.00 -3.58 -8.44
C ILE A 94 -5.60 -3.07 -8.80
N TRP A 95 -5.20 -1.87 -8.34
CA TRP A 95 -3.84 -1.38 -8.51
C TRP A 95 -2.80 -2.27 -7.81
N GLY A 96 -3.12 -2.81 -6.63
CA GLY A 96 -2.27 -3.79 -5.96
C GLY A 96 -2.06 -5.06 -6.78
N LEU A 97 -3.10 -5.55 -7.47
CA LEU A 97 -3.01 -6.71 -8.38
C LEU A 97 -2.10 -6.44 -9.59
N TRP A 98 -2.16 -5.22 -10.15
CA TRP A 98 -1.26 -4.78 -11.22
C TRP A 98 0.18 -4.60 -10.72
N ALA A 99 0.38 -4.12 -9.49
CA ALA A 99 1.71 -4.06 -8.88
C ALA A 99 2.31 -5.48 -8.70
N LEU A 100 1.49 -6.46 -8.31
CA LEU A 100 1.89 -7.87 -8.25
C LEU A 100 2.25 -8.41 -9.64
N GLU A 101 1.49 -8.04 -10.69
CA GLU A 101 1.82 -8.44 -12.06
C GLU A 101 3.21 -7.94 -12.51
N CYS A 102 3.63 -6.75 -12.05
CA CYS A 102 4.96 -6.25 -12.36
C CYS A 102 6.08 -7.14 -11.78
N TRP A 103 5.86 -7.79 -10.63
CA TRP A 103 6.80 -8.79 -10.10
C TRP A 103 6.78 -10.09 -10.90
N PHE A 104 5.61 -10.46 -11.40
CA PHE A 104 5.40 -11.65 -12.22
C PHE A 104 6.13 -11.56 -13.55
N LEU A 105 6.04 -10.40 -14.20
CA LEU A 105 6.79 -10.10 -15.43
C LEU A 105 8.30 -9.92 -15.18
N GLY A 106 8.66 -9.40 -14.00
CA GLY A 106 10.05 -9.18 -13.60
C GLY A 106 10.77 -8.11 -14.44
N HIS A 107 12.10 -8.04 -14.29
CA HIS A 107 12.96 -7.12 -15.04
C HIS A 107 12.48 -5.65 -14.92
N THR A 108 12.54 -4.89 -16.02
CA THR A 108 12.17 -3.48 -16.06
C THR A 108 10.68 -3.21 -15.81
N TRP A 109 9.82 -4.23 -15.86
CA TRP A 109 8.39 -4.06 -15.55
C TRP A 109 8.16 -3.70 -14.08
N ILE A 110 9.08 -4.07 -13.19
CA ILE A 110 9.03 -3.72 -11.76
C ILE A 110 9.03 -2.20 -11.55
N VAL A 111 9.61 -1.41 -12.47
CA VAL A 111 9.54 0.06 -12.44
C VAL A 111 8.08 0.55 -12.53
N LEU A 112 7.25 -0.06 -13.38
CA LEU A 112 5.82 0.27 -13.44
C LEU A 112 5.08 -0.15 -12.17
N GLY A 113 5.59 -1.17 -11.48
CA GLY A 113 5.08 -1.57 -10.17
C GLY A 113 5.17 -0.45 -9.13
N VAL A 114 6.16 0.46 -9.21
CA VAL A 114 6.24 1.66 -8.36
C VAL A 114 5.01 2.54 -8.56
N LEU A 115 4.62 2.78 -9.82
CA LEU A 115 3.44 3.58 -10.15
C LEU A 115 2.17 2.91 -9.60
N PHE A 116 1.97 1.62 -9.86
CA PHE A 116 0.80 0.91 -9.37
C PHE A 116 0.73 0.83 -7.85
N LEU A 117 1.88 0.70 -7.18
CA LEU A 117 1.97 0.71 -5.73
C LEU A 117 1.59 2.08 -5.15
N ILE A 118 2.08 3.18 -5.74
CA ILE A 118 1.70 4.54 -5.34
C ILE A 118 0.20 4.76 -5.56
N LEU A 119 -0.34 4.32 -6.70
CA LEU A 119 -1.77 4.39 -6.97
C LEU A 119 -2.57 3.61 -5.92
N SER A 120 -2.19 2.36 -5.65
CA SER A 120 -2.81 1.49 -4.64
C SER A 120 -2.79 2.10 -3.24
N GLY A 121 -1.66 2.66 -2.80
CA GLY A 121 -1.57 3.31 -1.49
C GLY A 121 -2.27 4.65 -1.41
N SER A 122 -2.39 5.38 -2.52
CA SER A 122 -3.06 6.68 -2.56
C SER A 122 -4.59 6.59 -2.53
N THR A 123 -5.19 5.47 -2.96
CA THR A 123 -6.65 5.37 -3.06
C THR A 123 -7.34 5.46 -1.70
N ASP A 124 -6.70 4.99 -0.63
CA ASP A 124 -7.17 5.11 0.77
C ASP A 124 -7.39 6.58 1.14
N SER A 125 -6.37 7.44 0.94
CA SER A 125 -6.56 8.87 1.16
C SER A 125 -7.57 9.53 0.20
N ILE A 126 -7.73 9.00 -1.01
CA ILE A 126 -8.65 9.57 -2.01
C ILE A 126 -10.10 9.17 -1.72
N ASP A 127 -10.35 7.95 -1.24
CA ASP A 127 -11.71 7.50 -0.92
C ASP A 127 -12.28 8.23 0.30
N GLY A 128 -11.44 8.54 1.30
CA GLY A 128 -11.80 9.40 2.43
C GLY A 128 -12.19 10.80 1.96
N VAL A 129 -11.46 11.39 1.01
CA VAL A 129 -11.85 12.66 0.38
C VAL A 129 -13.19 12.52 -0.34
N VAL A 130 -13.45 11.42 -1.06
CA VAL A 130 -14.73 11.21 -1.72
C VAL A 130 -15.85 11.14 -0.69
N ALA A 131 -15.69 10.36 0.38
CA ALA A 131 -16.66 10.21 1.45
C ALA A 131 -16.97 11.54 2.14
N TYR A 132 -15.92 12.30 2.45
CA TYR A 132 -16.01 13.66 2.98
C TYR A 132 -16.80 14.58 2.05
N LEU A 133 -16.42 14.66 0.78
CA LEU A 133 -17.03 15.57 -0.19
C LEU A 133 -18.49 15.21 -0.50
N THR A 134 -18.90 13.97 -0.30
CA THR A 134 -20.26 13.50 -0.56
C THR A 134 -21.11 13.31 0.69
N ASP A 135 -20.57 13.62 1.87
CA ASP A 135 -21.22 13.40 3.18
C ASP A 135 -21.75 11.96 3.34
N THR A 136 -20.93 10.98 2.94
CA THR A 136 -21.26 9.54 2.96
C THR A 136 -20.36 8.72 3.89
N GLU A 137 -19.74 9.37 4.87
CA GLU A 137 -18.96 8.68 5.90
C GLU A 137 -19.87 7.80 6.75
N THR A 138 -19.53 6.51 6.86
CA THR A 138 -20.34 5.52 7.57
C THR A 138 -19.43 4.47 8.21
N ASP A 139 -19.87 3.89 9.33
CA ASP A 139 -19.14 2.80 10.01
C ASP A 139 -18.93 1.59 9.09
N LEU A 140 -19.91 1.29 8.23
CA LEU A 140 -19.80 0.22 7.24
C LEU A 140 -18.72 0.53 6.18
N GLY A 141 -18.62 1.79 5.75
CA GLY A 141 -17.57 2.24 4.84
C GLY A 141 -16.18 2.09 5.47
N ALA A 142 -16.01 2.58 6.70
CA ALA A 142 -14.76 2.46 7.45
C ALA A 142 -14.36 0.99 7.68
N TYR A 143 -15.34 0.11 7.93
CA TYR A 143 -15.10 -1.33 8.01
C TYR A 143 -14.61 -1.93 6.68
N TYR A 144 -15.24 -1.57 5.56
CA TYR A 144 -14.83 -2.06 4.23
C TYR A 144 -13.43 -1.59 3.86
N ASP A 145 -13.15 -0.31 4.08
CA ASP A 145 -11.84 0.29 3.82
C ASP A 145 -10.73 -0.43 4.60
N ALA A 146 -10.92 -0.61 5.91
CA ALA A 146 -9.98 -1.32 6.77
C ALA A 146 -9.68 -2.76 6.32
N ILE A 147 -10.65 -3.45 5.68
CA ILE A 147 -10.46 -4.79 5.11
C ILE A 147 -9.71 -4.74 3.78
N LEU A 148 -10.14 -3.86 2.85
CA LEU A 148 -9.55 -3.74 1.53
C LEU A 148 -8.06 -3.34 1.62
N ASP A 149 -7.72 -2.52 2.60
CA ASP A 149 -6.34 -2.18 2.92
C ASP A 149 -5.45 -3.38 3.22
N LYS A 150 -5.99 -4.43 3.87
CA LYS A 150 -5.22 -5.64 4.17
C LYS A 150 -4.97 -6.48 2.93
N PHE A 151 -5.90 -6.47 1.96
CA PHE A 151 -5.61 -7.06 0.65
C PHE A 151 -4.44 -6.36 -0.03
N GLY A 152 -4.39 -5.01 0.05
CA GLY A 152 -3.23 -4.24 -0.42
C GLY A 152 -1.92 -4.69 0.24
N ASP A 153 -1.86 -4.69 1.57
CA ASP A 153 -0.66 -5.09 2.33
C ASP A 153 -0.21 -6.53 1.99
N ILE A 154 -1.15 -7.46 1.82
CA ILE A 154 -0.87 -8.84 1.39
C ILE A 154 -0.23 -8.86 0.00
N LEU A 155 -0.82 -8.17 -0.97
CA LEU A 155 -0.33 -8.13 -2.35
C LEU A 155 1.07 -7.51 -2.43
N TRP A 156 1.34 -6.48 -1.63
CA TRP A 156 2.66 -5.82 -1.61
C TRP A 156 3.76 -6.74 -1.08
N VAL A 157 3.46 -7.62 -0.13
CA VAL A 157 4.41 -8.62 0.42
C VAL A 157 4.61 -9.82 -0.52
N LEU A 158 3.52 -10.32 -1.13
CA LEU A 158 3.57 -11.54 -1.95
C LEU A 158 4.40 -11.38 -3.22
N GLY A 159 4.41 -10.19 -3.83
CA GLY A 159 5.18 -9.93 -5.06
C GLY A 159 6.69 -10.14 -4.92
N PRO A 160 7.37 -9.45 -3.99
CA PRO A 160 8.80 -9.68 -3.75
C PRO A 160 9.12 -11.12 -3.31
N ILE A 161 8.23 -11.77 -2.54
CA ILE A 161 8.39 -13.19 -2.18
C ILE A 161 8.34 -14.07 -3.42
N TYR A 162 7.35 -13.87 -4.30
CA TYR A 162 7.28 -14.59 -5.55
C TYR A 162 8.56 -14.43 -6.37
N PHE A 163 9.00 -13.18 -6.53
CA PHE A 163 10.14 -12.82 -7.36
C PHE A 163 11.45 -13.49 -6.94
N ILE A 164 11.73 -13.64 -5.63
CA ILE A 164 12.97 -14.28 -5.18
C ILE A 164 13.05 -15.78 -5.54
N PHE A 165 11.91 -16.44 -5.80
CA PHE A 165 11.88 -17.86 -6.22
C PHE A 165 11.91 -18.05 -7.74
N THR A 166 11.50 -17.05 -8.50
CA THR A 166 11.25 -17.19 -9.95
C THR A 166 12.29 -16.48 -10.81
N ASN A 167 12.95 -15.46 -10.26
CA ASN A 167 13.98 -14.76 -10.97
C ASN A 167 15.28 -15.58 -11.01
N SER A 168 15.80 -15.85 -12.22
CA SER A 168 17.00 -16.66 -12.43
C SER A 168 18.25 -16.07 -11.76
N THR A 169 18.39 -14.75 -11.73
CA THR A 169 19.50 -14.06 -11.05
C THR A 169 19.40 -14.25 -9.54
N ALA A 170 18.20 -14.12 -8.97
CA ALA A 170 17.97 -14.38 -7.55
C ALA A 170 18.26 -15.85 -7.21
N GLN A 171 17.73 -16.81 -7.98
CA GLN A 171 17.88 -18.24 -7.72
C GLN A 171 19.33 -18.73 -7.86
N ALA A 172 20.10 -18.18 -8.81
CA ALA A 172 21.52 -18.52 -8.96
C ALA A 172 22.39 -17.99 -7.81
N THR A 173 21.89 -17.00 -7.07
CA THR A 173 22.67 -16.26 -6.08
C THR A 173 22.31 -16.64 -4.64
N TYR A 174 21.03 -16.88 -4.36
CA TYR A 174 20.58 -17.27 -3.04
C TYR A 174 20.73 -18.77 -2.80
N SER A 175 21.26 -19.13 -1.62
CA SER A 175 21.09 -20.50 -1.14
C SER A 175 19.62 -20.77 -0.82
N ASN A 176 19.18 -22.03 -0.97
CA ASN A 176 17.82 -22.42 -0.60
C ASN A 176 17.47 -22.04 0.84
N PHE A 177 18.44 -22.14 1.75
CA PHE A 177 18.29 -21.71 3.14
C PHE A 177 17.97 -20.21 3.26
N LEU A 178 18.66 -19.37 2.49
CA LEU A 178 18.45 -17.93 2.51
C LEU A 178 17.09 -17.54 1.92
N LEU A 179 16.67 -18.15 0.81
CA LEU A 179 15.33 -17.95 0.22
C LEU A 179 14.20 -18.26 1.22
N ILE A 180 14.29 -19.41 1.90
CA ILE A 180 13.32 -19.81 2.93
C ILE A 180 13.34 -18.80 4.09
N THR A 181 14.53 -18.40 4.54
CA THR A 181 14.67 -17.46 5.65
C THR A 181 14.02 -16.10 5.33
N ILE A 182 14.27 -15.55 4.14
CA ILE A 182 13.69 -14.27 3.69
C ILE A 182 12.17 -14.38 3.62
N THR A 183 11.65 -15.49 3.08
CA THR A 183 10.21 -15.77 2.99
C THR A 183 9.56 -15.80 4.37
N VAL A 184 10.16 -16.53 5.32
CA VAL A 184 9.67 -16.62 6.69
C VAL A 184 9.65 -15.24 7.35
N ILE A 185 10.72 -14.45 7.21
CA ILE A 185 10.79 -13.08 7.76
C ILE A 185 9.71 -12.18 7.14
N GLY A 186 9.53 -12.22 5.82
CA GLY A 186 8.51 -11.43 5.12
C GLY A 186 7.09 -11.77 5.57
N LEU A 187 6.75 -13.06 5.65
CA LEU A 187 5.44 -13.53 6.11
C LEU A 187 5.22 -13.23 7.59
N MET A 188 6.25 -13.37 8.44
CA MET A 188 6.17 -12.94 9.84
C MET A 188 5.91 -11.44 9.96
N GLY A 189 6.58 -10.61 9.14
CA GLY A 189 6.35 -9.17 9.08
C GLY A 189 4.90 -8.84 8.73
N LEU A 190 4.33 -9.50 7.71
CA LEU A 190 2.93 -9.34 7.33
C LEU A 190 1.97 -9.73 8.46
N LEU A 191 2.19 -10.89 9.10
CA LEU A 191 1.36 -11.34 10.21
C LEU A 191 1.41 -10.38 11.40
N LEU A 192 2.59 -9.84 11.73
CA LEU A 192 2.72 -8.84 12.79
C LEU A 192 2.06 -7.51 12.41
N ALA A 193 2.12 -7.09 11.15
CA ALA A 193 1.38 -5.90 10.68
C ALA A 193 -0.13 -6.10 10.85
N ILE A 194 -0.67 -7.28 10.53
CA ILE A 194 -2.08 -7.60 10.78
C ILE A 194 -2.41 -7.59 12.28
N ILE A 195 -1.53 -8.17 13.11
CA ILE A 195 -1.69 -8.17 14.58
C ILE A 195 -1.67 -6.73 15.13
N GLN A 196 -0.83 -5.84 14.60
CA GLN A 196 -0.80 -4.44 14.99
C GLN A 196 -2.17 -3.76 14.78
N GLU A 197 -2.78 -3.95 13.62
CA GLU A 197 -4.10 -3.39 13.29
C GLU A 197 -5.20 -4.03 14.16
N TYR A 198 -5.09 -5.34 14.42
CA TYR A 198 -6.00 -6.04 15.35
C TYR A 198 -5.87 -5.51 16.78
N CYS A 199 -4.66 -5.22 17.26
CA CYS A 199 -4.44 -4.59 18.57
C CYS A 199 -5.18 -3.25 18.66
N ARG A 200 -5.10 -2.41 17.62
CA ARG A 200 -5.84 -1.13 17.57
C ARG A 200 -7.35 -1.35 17.63
N ALA A 201 -7.87 -2.20 16.73
CA ALA A 201 -9.30 -2.50 16.68
C ALA A 201 -9.82 -3.07 18.01
N ARG A 202 -9.03 -3.93 18.66
CA ARG A 202 -9.41 -4.51 19.96
C ARG A 202 -9.37 -3.48 21.10
N GLN A 203 -8.41 -2.56 21.08
CA GLN A 203 -8.34 -1.45 22.05
C GLN A 203 -9.57 -0.55 21.91
N GLN A 204 -9.91 -0.15 20.68
CA GLN A 204 -11.12 0.64 20.39
C GLN A 204 -12.40 -0.08 20.84
N GLY A 205 -12.51 -1.38 20.57
CA GLY A 205 -13.64 -2.20 21.03
C GLY A 205 -13.75 -2.36 22.56
N LEU A 206 -12.71 -1.99 23.31
CA LEU A 206 -12.72 -1.92 24.78
C LEU A 206 -12.95 -0.49 25.31
N GLY A 207 -13.26 0.48 24.44
CA GLY A 207 -13.51 1.87 24.80
C GLY A 207 -12.27 2.76 24.83
N LEU A 208 -11.10 2.25 24.43
CA LEU A 208 -9.89 3.07 24.28
C LEU A 208 -9.90 3.75 22.92
N THR A 209 -10.39 4.98 22.87
CA THR A 209 -10.58 5.75 21.64
C THR A 209 -9.36 6.56 21.22
N GLU A 210 -8.43 6.83 22.13
CA GLU A 210 -7.18 7.54 21.80
C GLU A 210 -6.30 6.66 20.90
N THR A 211 -6.04 7.13 19.68
CA THR A 211 -5.15 6.43 18.76
C THR A 211 -3.69 6.80 19.02
N LYS A 212 -2.86 5.82 19.39
CA LYS A 212 -1.42 6.04 19.51
C LYS A 212 -0.72 5.91 18.15
N PRO A 213 -0.02 6.93 17.64
CA PRO A 213 0.83 6.78 16.48
C PRO A 213 2.01 5.83 16.77
N VAL A 214 2.33 4.96 15.82
CA VAL A 214 3.46 4.02 15.92
C VAL A 214 4.41 4.17 14.72
N ILE A 215 5.55 3.48 14.75
CA ILE A 215 6.54 3.58 13.67
C ILE A 215 6.12 2.74 12.44
N GLY A 216 5.45 1.60 12.68
CA GLY A 216 5.02 0.65 11.67
C GLY A 216 3.63 0.94 11.07
N GLU A 217 3.19 2.19 11.00
CA GLU A 217 1.93 2.54 10.33
C GLU A 217 1.92 2.12 8.86
N ARG A 218 0.74 2.04 8.27
CA ARG A 218 0.59 1.65 6.87
C ARG A 218 1.41 2.51 5.90
N ILE A 219 1.49 3.81 6.12
CA ILE A 219 2.30 4.73 5.29
C ILE A 219 3.80 4.35 5.32
N SER A 220 4.34 3.95 6.48
CA SER A 220 5.75 3.52 6.55
C SER A 220 5.98 2.17 5.88
N ARG A 221 4.98 1.27 5.92
CA ARG A 221 4.99 0.01 5.15
C ARG A 221 4.98 0.28 3.66
N LEU A 222 4.05 1.11 3.17
CA LEU A 222 3.98 1.54 1.77
C LEU A 222 5.30 2.13 1.29
N GLY A 223 5.89 3.04 2.07
CA GLY A 223 7.20 3.63 1.78
C GLY A 223 8.30 2.58 1.61
N MET A 224 8.32 1.54 2.45
CA MET A 224 9.28 0.45 2.33
C MET A 224 9.09 -0.35 1.03
N PHE A 225 7.85 -0.64 0.65
CA PHE A 225 7.59 -1.33 -0.61
C PHE A 225 7.95 -0.46 -1.81
N ILE A 226 7.72 0.86 -1.77
CA ILE A 226 8.18 1.79 -2.80
C ILE A 226 9.70 1.70 -2.96
N ILE A 227 10.45 1.63 -1.85
CA ILE A 227 11.91 1.43 -1.88
C ILE A 227 12.26 0.09 -2.54
N ILE A 228 11.61 -1.01 -2.18
CA ILE A 228 11.87 -2.33 -2.77
C ILE A 228 11.66 -2.31 -4.29
N TYR A 229 10.48 -1.87 -4.74
CA TYR A 229 10.15 -1.80 -6.17
C TYR A 229 11.10 -0.87 -6.92
N SER A 230 11.42 0.30 -6.35
CA SER A 230 12.30 1.27 -6.99
C SER A 230 13.73 0.74 -7.11
N CYS A 231 14.32 0.25 -6.02
CA CYS A 231 15.70 -0.23 -6.04
C CYS A 231 15.88 -1.41 -7.00
N ILE A 232 14.95 -2.36 -6.99
CA ILE A 232 15.01 -3.51 -7.92
C ILE A 232 14.74 -3.07 -9.35
N GLY A 233 13.59 -2.43 -9.61
CA GLY A 233 13.17 -2.06 -10.96
C GLY A 233 14.14 -1.10 -11.65
N PHE A 234 14.62 -0.06 -10.96
CA PHE A 234 15.60 0.85 -11.55
C PHE A 234 16.97 0.19 -11.72
N SER A 235 17.37 -0.74 -10.85
CA SER A 235 18.62 -1.49 -11.08
C SER A 235 18.55 -2.35 -12.34
N ASP A 236 17.39 -2.96 -12.62
CA ASP A 236 17.16 -3.71 -13.87
C ASP A 236 17.18 -2.78 -15.08
N LEU A 237 16.52 -1.61 -14.97
CA LEU A 237 16.50 -0.62 -16.04
C LEU A 237 17.90 -0.09 -16.36
N PHE A 238 18.71 0.26 -15.34
CA PHE A 238 20.06 0.73 -15.56
C PHE A 238 20.96 -0.34 -16.16
N THR A 239 20.80 -1.59 -15.76
CA THR A 239 21.57 -2.72 -16.33
C THR A 239 21.17 -2.99 -17.77
N LEU A 240 19.88 -2.84 -18.11
CA LEU A 240 19.41 -2.92 -19.50
C LEU A 240 20.02 -1.81 -20.37
N LEU A 241 20.06 -0.58 -19.86
CA LEU A 241 20.61 0.57 -20.59
C LEU A 241 22.14 0.55 -20.68
N ASN A 242 22.83 -0.02 -19.69
CA ASN A 242 24.28 -0.14 -19.64
C ASN A 242 24.71 -1.49 -19.04
N PRO A 243 24.88 -2.54 -19.86
CA PRO A 243 25.16 -3.90 -19.40
C PRO A 243 26.64 -4.14 -19.03
N SER A 244 27.37 -3.11 -18.61
CA SER A 244 28.76 -3.30 -18.17
C SER A 244 28.84 -4.17 -16.90
N PRO A 245 29.97 -4.86 -16.65
CA PRO A 245 30.13 -5.71 -15.48
C PRO A 245 29.89 -4.98 -14.14
N GLY A 246 30.20 -3.68 -14.08
CA GLY A 246 29.93 -2.85 -12.91
C GLY A 246 28.44 -2.74 -12.59
N PHE A 247 27.60 -2.43 -13.59
CA PHE A 247 26.15 -2.33 -13.40
C PHE A 247 25.50 -3.69 -13.12
N GLN A 248 25.95 -4.76 -13.78
CA GLN A 248 25.48 -6.12 -13.51
C GLN A 248 25.77 -6.53 -12.05
N ASN A 249 26.97 -6.23 -11.54
CA ASN A 249 27.28 -6.46 -10.15
C ASN A 249 26.33 -5.67 -9.24
N VAL A 250 26.18 -4.36 -9.45
CA VAL A 250 25.26 -3.53 -8.65
C VAL A 250 23.84 -4.07 -8.66
N ASN A 251 23.34 -4.53 -9.81
CA ASN A 251 22.01 -5.14 -9.93
C ASN A 251 21.88 -6.42 -9.10
N ILE A 252 22.88 -7.31 -9.16
CA ILE A 252 22.93 -8.51 -8.31
C ILE A 252 22.92 -8.12 -6.83
N TRP A 253 23.75 -7.16 -6.42
CA TRP A 253 23.76 -6.66 -5.03
C TRP A 253 22.38 -6.11 -4.62
N MET A 254 21.72 -5.32 -5.47
CA MET A 254 20.37 -4.82 -5.18
C MET A 254 19.37 -5.98 -4.98
N HIS A 255 19.41 -6.99 -5.85
CA HIS A 255 18.53 -8.16 -5.76
C HIS A 255 18.77 -9.01 -4.51
N ILE A 256 20.04 -9.13 -4.07
CA ILE A 256 20.42 -9.90 -2.88
C ILE A 256 20.00 -9.20 -1.58
N TYR A 257 20.20 -7.89 -1.48
CA TYR A 257 20.19 -7.24 -0.16
C TYR A 257 18.93 -6.42 0.10
N ILE A 258 18.28 -5.85 -0.92
CA ILE A 258 17.17 -4.92 -0.71
C ILE A 258 15.95 -5.62 -0.09
N ILE A 259 15.46 -6.71 -0.68
CA ILE A 259 14.28 -7.43 -0.16
C ILE A 259 14.52 -7.90 1.28
N PRO A 260 15.64 -8.59 1.60
CA PRO A 260 15.87 -9.06 2.97
C PRO A 260 16.00 -7.93 3.99
N ILE A 261 16.75 -6.87 3.67
CA ILE A 261 16.92 -5.72 4.57
C ILE A 261 15.57 -5.07 4.84
N CYS A 262 14.79 -4.78 3.79
CA CYS A 262 13.48 -4.16 3.93
C CYS A 262 12.51 -5.05 4.73
N PHE A 263 12.51 -6.36 4.52
CA PHE A 263 11.67 -7.29 5.28
C PHE A 263 12.07 -7.36 6.76
N ILE A 264 13.37 -7.35 7.07
CA ILE A 264 13.86 -7.29 8.45
C ILE A 264 13.44 -5.97 9.10
N VAL A 265 13.56 -4.85 8.41
CA VAL A 265 13.13 -3.54 8.94
C VAL A 265 11.63 -3.52 9.20
N LEU A 266 10.81 -4.03 8.27
CA LEU A 266 9.35 -4.13 8.46
C LEU A 266 8.97 -5.02 9.65
N LEU A 267 9.68 -6.14 9.82
CA LEU A 267 9.50 -7.03 10.97
C LEU A 267 9.80 -6.27 12.27
N ILE A 268 10.95 -5.59 12.35
CA ILE A 268 11.35 -4.79 13.51
C ILE A 268 10.33 -3.69 13.81
N PHE A 269 9.88 -2.95 12.78
CA PHE A 269 8.88 -1.89 12.93
C PHE A 269 7.57 -2.45 13.49
N SER A 270 7.13 -3.61 13.01
CA SER A 270 5.89 -4.26 13.47
C SER A 270 6.02 -4.71 14.93
N ILE A 271 7.15 -5.32 15.32
CA ILE A 271 7.42 -5.71 16.72
C ILE A 271 7.40 -4.49 17.64
N ILE A 272 8.13 -3.43 17.28
CA ILE A 272 8.20 -2.20 18.09
C ILE A 272 6.80 -1.57 18.22
N SER A 273 6.03 -1.54 17.15
CA SER A 273 4.69 -0.97 17.12
C SER A 273 3.72 -1.74 18.02
N ILE A 274 3.76 -3.08 17.98
CA ILE A 274 2.96 -3.92 18.89
C ILE A 274 3.34 -3.65 20.36
N ILE A 275 4.64 -3.54 20.67
CA ILE A 275 5.10 -3.21 22.03
C ILE A 275 4.58 -1.82 22.45
N GLN A 276 4.62 -0.84 21.55
CA GLN A 276 4.13 0.51 21.79
C GLN A 276 2.62 0.53 22.05
N LEU A 277 1.83 -0.21 21.28
CA LEU A 277 0.38 -0.36 21.44
C LEU A 277 0.04 -1.07 22.74
N ASN A 278 0.74 -2.15 23.09
CA ASN A 278 0.49 -2.88 24.34
C ASN A 278 0.82 -2.04 25.57
N ARG A 279 1.93 -1.29 25.56
CA ARG A 279 2.25 -0.35 26.66
C ARG A 279 1.18 0.73 26.82
N HIS A 280 0.60 1.18 25.71
CA HIS A 280 -0.50 2.13 25.73
C HIS A 280 -1.76 1.49 26.33
N ALA A 281 -2.18 0.33 25.85
CA ALA A 281 -3.31 -0.42 26.42
C ALA A 281 -3.17 -0.64 27.93
N VAL A 282 -2.01 -1.10 28.41
CA VAL A 282 -1.75 -1.32 29.85
C VAL A 282 -1.87 -0.03 30.67
N LYS A 283 -1.53 1.13 30.10
CA LYS A 283 -1.58 2.42 30.80
C LYS A 283 -3.01 2.95 30.95
N TYR A 284 -3.89 2.69 29.98
CA TYR A 284 -5.21 3.33 29.89
C TYR A 284 -6.39 2.37 30.11
N LEU A 285 -6.18 1.04 30.05
CA LEU A 285 -7.21 0.03 30.33
C LEU A 285 -7.12 -0.58 31.74
N LYS A 286 -6.06 -0.27 32.49
CA LYS A 286 -5.96 -0.61 33.92
C LYS A 286 -6.49 0.54 34.75
#